data_AF-A0A8K1Y963-F1
#
_entry.id   AF-A0A8K1Y963-F1
#
_cell.length_a   1.000
_cell.length_b   1.000
_cell.length_c   1.000
_cell.angle_alpha   90.00
_cell.angle_beta   90.00
_cell.angle_gamma   90.00
#
_symmetry.space_group_name_H-M   'P 1'
#
loop_
_entity.id
_entity.type
_entity.pdbx_description
1 polymer ?
#
loop_
_entity_poly.entity_id
_entity_poly.type
_entity_poly.pdbx_seq_one_letter_code
_entity_poly.pdbx_strand_id
1 'polypeptide(L)' 'MSDKIKIAVVGSGNVTLTLIKGLEFYKNSTEGLWHPKISGLTLRDITISAVFDIDSFQGRKKNRSSDYKL' A
#
# COMPACT_ATOMS: atom_id res chain seq x y z
N MET A 1 2.61 -13.25 17.63
CA MET A 1 1.88 -12.04 17.20
C MET A 1 2.92 -11.16 16.53
N SER A 2 2.90 -11.01 15.19
CA SER A 2 3.84 -10.11 14.53
C SER A 2 3.41 -8.67 14.78
N ASP A 3 4.35 -7.80 15.13
CA ASP A 3 4.11 -6.37 15.28
C ASP A 3 3.83 -5.76 13.90
N LYS A 4 2.60 -5.93 13.43
CA LYS A 4 2.13 -5.39 12.15
C LYS A 4 2.07 -3.87 12.25
N ILE A 5 2.83 -3.18 11.41
CA ILE A 5 2.79 -1.73 11.24
C ILE A 5 1.50 -1.39 10.52
N LYS A 6 0.55 -0.78 11.22
CA LYS A 6 -0.67 -0.25 10.60
C LYS A 6 -0.42 1.17 10.14
N ILE A 7 -0.62 1.41 8.85
CA ILE A 7 -0.52 2.75 8.26
C ILE A 7 -1.90 3.22 7.82
N ALA A 8 -2.14 4.52 7.97
CA ALA A 8 -3.26 5.22 7.36
C ALA A 8 -2.70 6.22 6.35
N VAL A 9 -3.32 6.33 5.18
CA VAL A 9 -2.86 7.20 4.09
C VAL A 9 -3.84 8.35 3.90
N VAL A 10 -3.33 9.55 3.70
CA VAL A 10 -4.12 10.74 3.34
C VAL A 10 -3.78 11.10 1.89
N GLY A 11 -4.80 11.12 1.03
CA GLY A 11 -4.70 11.20 -0.42
C GLY A 11 -4.73 9.80 -1.08
N SER A 12 -5.58 9.65 -2.10
CA SER A 12 -5.79 8.44 -2.90
C SER A 12 -5.23 8.55 -4.32
N GLY A 13 -4.23 9.41 -4.50
CA GLY A 13 -3.58 9.64 -5.78
C GLY A 13 -2.66 8.50 -6.26
N ASN A 14 -1.96 8.75 -7.36
CA ASN A 14 -1.05 7.77 -7.99
C ASN A 14 0.02 7.26 -7.02
N VAL A 15 0.52 8.09 -6.11
CA VAL A 15 1.52 7.68 -5.11
C VAL A 15 0.98 6.58 -4.21
N THR A 16 -0.24 6.74 -3.69
CA THR A 16 -0.92 5.74 -2.86
C THR A 16 -1.17 4.46 -3.65
N LEU A 17 -1.58 4.58 -4.91
CA LEU A 17 -1.77 3.43 -5.80
C LEU A 17 -0.46 2.66 -6.05
N THR A 18 0.64 3.37 -6.30
CA THR A 18 1.96 2.77 -6.49
C THR A 18 2.46 2.11 -5.20
N LEU A 19 2.19 2.70 -4.03
CA LEU A 19 2.53 2.10 -2.74
C LEU A 19 1.78 0.78 -2.53
N ILE A 20 0.47 0.76 -2.71
CA ILE A 20 -0.36 -0.46 -2.56
C ILE A 20 0.14 -1.56 -3.50
N LYS A 21 0.35 -1.24 -4.78
CA LYS A 21 0.87 -2.18 -5.77
C LYS A 21 2.28 -2.64 -5.45
N GLY A 22 3.13 -1.75 -4.95
CA GLY A 22 4.49 -2.08 -4.53
C GLY A 22 4.51 -3.08 -3.38
N LEU A 23 3.66 -2.87 -2.36
CA LEU A 23 3.52 -3.81 -1.25
C LEU A 23 3.11 -5.22 -1.72
N GLU A 24 2.22 -5.30 -2.72
CA GLU A 24 1.83 -6.57 -3.35
C GLU A 24 2.97 -7.18 -4.17
N PHE A 25 3.60 -6.38 -5.02
CA PHE A 25 4.67 -6.79 -5.92
C PHE A 25 5.86 -7.39 -5.15
N TYR A 26 6.25 -6.76 -4.04
CA TYR A 26 7.37 -7.21 -3.21
C TYR A 26 7.01 -8.35 -2.24
N LYS A 27 5.83 -8.99 -2.36
CA LYS A 27 5.52 -10.20 -1.57
C LYS A 27 6.50 -11.34 -1.85
N ASN A 28 6.98 -11.45 -3.10
CA ASN A 28 7.78 -12.57 -3.58
C ASN A 28 9.22 -12.19 -4.01
N SER A 29 9.58 -10.91 -3.98
CA SER A 29 10.92 -10.42 -4.32
C SER A 29 11.26 -9.20 -3.47
N THR A 30 12.54 -8.93 -3.30
CA THR A 30 13.07 -7.70 -2.66
C THR A 30 14.04 -6.96 -3.57
N GLU A 31 14.13 -7.35 -4.84
CA GLU A 31 15.02 -6.75 -5.82
C GLU A 31 14.64 -5.28 -6.08
N GLY A 32 15.62 -4.38 -6.04
CA GLY A 32 15.38 -2.93 -6.19
C GLY A 32 14.98 -2.20 -4.90
N LEU A 33 14.73 -2.91 -3.79
CA LEU A 33 14.63 -2.28 -2.48
C LEU A 33 16.04 -1.91 -1.99
N TRP A 34 16.23 -0.65 -1.57
CA TRP A 34 17.50 -0.25 -0.92
C TRP A 34 17.74 -1.01 0.38
N HIS A 35 16.68 -1.24 1.16
CA HIS A 35 16.73 -1.98 2.42
C HIS A 35 15.55 -2.96 2.49
N PRO A 36 15.77 -4.26 2.19
CA PRO A 36 14.73 -5.28 2.31
C PRO A 36 14.20 -5.50 3.74
N LYS A 37 15.00 -5.13 4.75
CA LYS A 37 14.67 -5.28 6.17
C LYS A 37 15.26 -4.10 6.96
N ILE A 38 14.44 -3.49 7.81
CA ILE A 38 14.83 -2.35 8.66
C ILE A 38 14.42 -2.68 10.10
N SER A 39 15.37 -2.70 11.03
CA SER A 39 15.10 -2.96 12.45
C SER A 39 14.26 -4.22 12.73
N GLY A 40 14.47 -5.30 11.96
CA GLY A 40 13.66 -6.52 12.12
C GLY A 40 12.42 -6.58 11.25
N LEU A 41 11.95 -5.45 10.71
CA LEU A 41 10.70 -5.31 9.97
C LEU A 41 10.92 -5.40 8.47
N THR A 42 9.97 -6.02 7.78
CA THR A 42 9.93 -6.21 6.34
C THR A 42 8.67 -5.58 5.76
N LEU A 43 8.56 -5.48 4.44
CA LEU A 43 7.34 -4.99 3.79
C LEU A 43 6.10 -5.82 4.13
N ARG A 44 6.25 -7.10 4.49
CA ARG A 44 5.14 -7.98 4.90
C ARG A 44 4.53 -7.59 6.25
N ASP A 45 5.26 -6.81 7.05
CA ASP A 45 4.78 -6.34 8.34
C ASP A 45 3.91 -5.08 8.19
N ILE A 46 3.86 -4.46 7.00
CA ILE A 46 3.05 -3.27 6.73
C ILE A 46 1.62 -3.68 6.35
N THR A 47 0.64 -3.07 6.99
CA THR A 47 -0.79 -3.21 6.67
C THR A 47 -1.42 -1.84 6.49
N ILE A 48 -2.06 -1.61 5.35
CA ILE A 48 -2.85 -0.40 5.14
C ILE A 48 -4.18 -0.57 5.87
N SER A 49 -4.44 0.30 6.83
CA SER A 49 -5.63 0.23 7.70
C SER A 49 -6.73 1.21 7.29
N ALA A 50 -6.37 2.33 6.64
CA ALA A 50 -7.31 3.34 6.17
C ALA A 50 -6.69 4.18 5.04
N VAL A 51 -7.54 4.72 4.18
CA VAL A 51 -7.21 5.74 3.18
C VAL A 51 -8.26 6.84 3.24
N PHE A 52 -7.85 8.09 3.35
CA PHE A 52 -8.73 9.27 3.40
C PHE A 52 -8.47 10.17 2.19
N ASP A 53 -9.52 10.72 1.58
CA ASP A 53 -9.42 11.69 0.49
C ASP A 53 -10.59 12.70 0.58
N ILE A 54 -10.37 13.92 0.09
CA ILE A 54 -11.40 14.97 -0.01
C ILE A 54 -12.09 15.00 -1.36
N ASP A 55 -11.51 14.37 -2.38
CA ASP A 55 -12.07 14.36 -3.74
C ASP A 55 -13.41 13.61 -3.73
N SER A 56 -14.47 14.33 -4.07
CA SER A 56 -15.82 13.81 -4.26
C SER A 56 -15.89 13.07 -5.60
N PHE A 57 -15.17 11.95 -5.71
CA PHE A 57 -15.07 11.05 -6.86
C PHE A 57 -15.93 11.46 -8.08
N GLN A 58 -15.37 12.32 -8.96
CA GLN A 58 -16.02 12.68 -10.21
C GLN A 58 -15.08 12.41 -11.39
N GLY A 59 -15.14 11.17 -11.90
CA GLY A 59 -14.91 10.95 -13.33
C GLY A 59 -13.51 10.53 -13.80
N ARG A 60 -12.76 9.71 -13.05
CA ARG A 60 -11.69 8.88 -13.65
C ARG A 60 -12.16 7.43 -13.73
N LYS A 61 -12.16 6.89 -14.95
CA LYS A 61 -12.69 5.57 -15.32
C LYS A 61 -12.27 4.49 -14.31
N LYS A 62 -13.25 3.65 -13.92
CA LYS A 62 -13.10 2.45 -13.09
C LYS A 62 -11.81 1.68 -13.42
N ASN A 63 -10.81 1.73 -12.53
CA ASN A 63 -10.08 0.53 -12.17
C ASN A 63 -10.79 -0.01 -10.94
N ARG A 64 -11.35 -1.22 -11.08
CA ARG A 64 -12.50 -1.73 -10.34
C ARG A 64 -12.20 -1.82 -8.83
N SER A 65 -13.24 -1.66 -8.00
CA SER A 65 -13.21 -1.93 -6.56
C SER A 65 -12.86 -3.39 -6.19
N SER A 66 -12.62 -4.25 -7.17
CA SER A 66 -12.04 -5.59 -6.99
C SER A 66 -10.54 -5.56 -6.71
N ASP A 67 -9.84 -4.44 -6.96
CA ASP A 67 -8.37 -4.38 -6.99
C ASP A 67 -7.75 -3.97 -5.64
N TYR A 68 -8.56 -3.70 -4.61
CA TYR A 68 -8.11 -3.23 -3.28
C TYR A 68 -8.53 -4.16 -2.13
N LYS A 69 -8.73 -5.45 -2.42
CA LYS A 69 -9.02 -6.43 -1.37
C LYS A 69 -7.70 -6.84 -0.70
N LEU A 70 -7.44 -6.27 0.47
CA LEU A 70 -6.40 -6.73 1.41
C LEU A 70 -6.69 -8.15 1.90
#